data_AF-A0A6V8CGW9-F1
#
_entry.id   AF-A0A6V8CGW9-F1
#
_cell.length_a   1.000
_cell.length_b   1.000
_cell.length_c   1.000
_cell.angle_alpha   90.00
_cell.angle_beta   90.00
_cell.angle_gamma   90.00
#
_symmetry.space_group_name_H-M   'P 1'
#
loop_
_entity.id
_entity.type
_entity.pdbx_description
1 polymer ?
#
loop_
_entity_poly.entity_id
_entity_poly.type
_entity_poly.pdbx_seq_one_letter_code
_entity_poly.pdbx_strand_id
1 'polypeptide(L)'
;MILEAHPYDTATIWQKLHFNSQCNLIVDEQNLLFIGAILSIALGGLSLRLVRQNSKLPWNEAIAAHILCLMFITKGIQNAAFGYVNSNTEGDVWQFWFQLAFAMDYIFESSIMAIALLYPVPILRNIKQVKTGLGLVAFLALFRLTLDAMGFNLTPVALPGFFYFATAVIWGSVYIKFRLIPKEKQNQSTQNISLLSGLFTTLVLGHIWMWWPGFILQSEYFYFLDPFGQTLTTTTWDYIWVAGYAIGIAAGLTIITVEIYQAIRGNMNVLLYVVSPYFVLGIIGFLVYSQGSDAGFSVKANTGENVQLWSTFTTGLHFTIVRPLIAMYILLKFNLLDINEKTKPMAKTMVIVLIVVATSAILELVQSIIPINQMISAALLGILIALGLGWEEKSFQTLVSNPAHLRKNIDSKWFPKLDISRRHISRIEIVCLLYCLISLLVSFFVWELDIILGLIAERGG
;
A
#
# COMPACT_ATOMS: atom_id res chain seq x y z
N MET A 1 37.49 32.80 -44.26
CA MET A 1 36.77 33.31 -43.08
C MET A 1 35.95 32.15 -42.54
N ILE A 2 36.60 31.28 -41.77
CA ILE A 2 36.02 30.08 -41.17
C ILE A 2 35.50 30.53 -39.81
N LEU A 3 34.19 30.44 -39.61
CA LEU A 3 33.55 30.69 -38.32
C LEU A 3 33.66 29.41 -37.49
N GLU A 4 34.52 29.44 -36.49
CA GLU A 4 34.57 28.47 -35.39
C GLU A 4 33.30 28.62 -34.54
N ALA A 5 32.39 27.65 -34.64
CA ALA A 5 31.35 27.45 -33.64
C ALA A 5 31.92 26.52 -32.56
N HIS A 6 32.09 27.05 -31.34
CA HIS A 6 32.63 26.31 -30.20
C HIS A 6 31.76 25.09 -29.82
N PRO A 7 32.31 23.87 -29.74
CA PRO A 7 31.59 22.66 -29.29
C PRO A 7 31.41 22.57 -27.77
N TYR A 8 31.74 23.63 -27.01
CA TYR A 8 31.72 23.63 -25.55
C TYR A 8 30.35 23.94 -24.92
N ASP A 9 29.36 24.42 -25.69
CA ASP A 9 28.07 24.86 -25.12
C ASP A 9 27.01 23.74 -25.05
N THR A 10 27.12 22.71 -25.90
CA THR A 10 26.18 21.58 -25.89
C THR A 10 26.42 20.63 -24.72
N ALA A 11 27.67 20.47 -24.27
CA ALA A 11 28.01 19.62 -23.13
C ALA A 11 27.51 20.19 -21.79
N THR A 12 27.60 21.51 -21.60
CA THR A 12 27.10 22.21 -20.39
C THR A 12 25.58 22.28 -20.34
N ILE A 13 24.90 22.40 -21.49
CA ILE A 13 23.43 22.34 -21.57
C ILE A 13 22.93 20.90 -21.32
N TRP A 14 23.60 19.88 -21.86
CA TRP A 14 23.29 18.47 -21.57
C TRP A 14 23.54 18.10 -20.10
N GLN A 15 24.63 18.58 -19.49
CA GLN A 15 24.88 18.39 -18.06
C GLN A 15 23.86 19.13 -17.18
N LYS A 16 23.45 20.35 -17.52
CA LYS A 16 22.39 21.08 -16.80
C LYS A 16 21.02 20.41 -16.93
N LEU A 17 20.70 19.83 -18.09
CA LEU A 17 19.46 19.08 -18.30
C LEU A 17 19.45 17.76 -17.53
N HIS A 18 20.57 17.02 -17.52
CA HIS A 18 20.70 15.79 -16.71
C HIS A 18 20.73 16.06 -15.20
N PHE A 19 21.36 17.15 -14.76
CA PHE A 19 21.36 17.54 -13.36
C PHE A 19 19.97 17.99 -12.90
N ASN A 20 19.24 18.73 -13.74
CA ASN A 20 17.85 19.09 -13.47
C ASN A 20 16.90 17.88 -13.52
N SER A 21 17.12 16.89 -14.39
CA SER A 21 16.27 15.70 -14.44
C SER A 21 16.46 14.84 -13.20
N GLN A 22 17.70 14.53 -12.79
CA GLN A 22 17.97 13.80 -11.55
C GLN A 22 17.48 14.54 -10.29
N CYS A 23 17.61 15.86 -10.23
CA CYS A 23 17.10 16.65 -9.12
C CYS A 23 15.56 16.65 -9.07
N ASN A 24 14.89 16.74 -10.23
CA ASN A 24 13.43 16.66 -10.31
C ASN A 24 12.88 15.27 -9.90
N LEU A 25 13.59 14.18 -10.19
CA LEU A 25 13.15 12.81 -9.84
C LEU A 25 13.13 12.55 -8.33
N ILE A 26 14.16 13.03 -7.63
CA ILE A 26 14.25 12.94 -6.16
C ILE A 26 13.16 13.81 -5.53
N VAL A 27 12.91 14.98 -6.12
CA VAL A 27 11.85 15.91 -5.72
C VAL A 27 10.45 15.30 -5.96
N ASP A 28 10.23 14.57 -7.05
CA ASP A 28 8.94 13.95 -7.38
C ASP A 28 8.59 12.81 -6.41
N GLU A 29 9.56 11.95 -6.04
CA GLU A 29 9.35 10.88 -5.06
C GLU A 29 9.08 11.46 -3.66
N GLN A 30 9.86 12.46 -3.25
CA GLN A 30 9.68 13.15 -1.98
C GLN A 30 8.32 13.87 -1.89
N ASN A 31 7.93 14.58 -2.95
CA ASN A 31 6.64 15.25 -3.04
C ASN A 31 5.49 14.24 -2.94
N LEU A 32 5.60 13.10 -3.65
CA LEU A 32 4.61 12.04 -3.60
C LEU A 32 4.46 11.45 -2.18
N LEU A 33 5.56 11.29 -1.44
CA LEU A 33 5.53 10.82 -0.05
C LEU A 33 4.81 11.81 0.87
N PHE A 34 5.08 13.12 0.77
CA PHE A 34 4.39 14.13 1.59
C PHE A 34 2.91 14.28 1.22
N ILE A 35 2.57 14.24 -0.08
CA ILE A 35 1.18 14.21 -0.54
C ILE A 35 0.47 12.98 0.03
N GLY A 36 1.10 11.80 -0.09
CA GLY A 36 0.59 10.55 0.48
C GLY A 36 0.44 10.59 2.00
N ALA A 37 1.32 11.30 2.71
CA ALA A 37 1.26 11.48 4.15
C ALA A 37 0.02 12.26 4.59
N ILE A 38 -0.18 13.44 4.00
CA ILE A 38 -1.34 14.31 4.29
C ILE A 38 -2.64 13.57 3.95
N LEU A 39 -2.69 12.93 2.78
CA LEU A 39 -3.87 12.21 2.32
C LEU A 39 -4.22 11.04 3.25
N SER A 40 -3.23 10.25 3.67
CA SER A 40 -3.45 9.10 4.55
C SER A 40 -3.87 9.53 5.97
N ILE A 41 -3.26 10.58 6.53
CA ILE A 41 -3.64 11.13 7.85
C ILE A 41 -5.06 11.72 7.79
N ALA A 42 -5.36 12.52 6.76
CA ALA A 42 -6.68 13.13 6.59
C ALA A 42 -7.76 12.05 6.43
N LEU A 43 -7.56 11.06 5.55
CA LEU A 43 -8.46 9.93 5.37
C LEU A 43 -8.66 9.17 6.68
N GLY A 44 -7.57 8.79 7.34
CA GLY A 44 -7.60 8.01 8.58
C GLY A 44 -8.33 8.75 9.71
N GLY A 45 -8.01 10.03 9.93
CA GLY A 45 -8.60 10.85 10.99
C GLY A 45 -10.09 11.18 10.76
N LEU A 46 -10.45 11.59 9.54
CA LEU A 46 -11.84 11.88 9.19
C LEU A 46 -12.70 10.60 9.21
N SER A 47 -12.18 9.49 8.67
CA SER A 47 -12.86 8.19 8.72
C SER A 47 -13.02 7.70 10.16
N LEU A 48 -12.01 7.83 11.02
CA LEU A 48 -12.08 7.41 12.42
C LEU A 48 -13.22 8.13 13.15
N ARG A 49 -13.39 9.43 12.92
CA ARG A 49 -14.49 10.20 13.48
C ARG A 49 -15.86 9.69 13.03
N LEU A 50 -15.99 9.29 11.77
CA LEU A 50 -17.24 8.71 11.22
C LEU A 50 -17.50 7.30 11.73
N VAL A 51 -16.46 6.46 11.87
CA VAL A 51 -16.56 5.11 12.42
C VAL A 51 -16.97 5.14 13.90
N ARG A 52 -16.43 6.06 14.70
CA ARG A 52 -16.80 6.24 16.11
C ARG A 52 -18.29 6.55 16.30
N GLN A 53 -18.92 7.22 15.34
CA GLN A 53 -20.35 7.54 15.37
C GLN A 53 -21.24 6.36 14.96
N ASN A 54 -20.67 5.34 14.30
CA ASN A 54 -21.42 4.20 13.81
C ASN A 54 -21.65 3.14 14.89
N SER A 55 -22.77 3.26 15.61
CA SER A 55 -23.19 2.31 16.66
C SER A 55 -23.76 1.00 16.11
N LYS A 56 -24.16 0.95 14.84
CA LYS A 56 -24.87 -0.18 14.21
C LYS A 56 -23.95 -1.31 13.75
N LEU A 57 -22.63 -1.07 13.69
CA LEU A 57 -21.68 -2.07 13.23
C LEU A 57 -21.57 -3.27 14.18
N PRO A 58 -21.59 -4.50 13.66
CA PRO A 58 -21.18 -5.69 14.39
C PRO A 58 -19.75 -5.59 14.93
N TRP A 59 -19.44 -6.39 15.95
CA TRP A 59 -18.16 -6.32 16.68
C TRP A 59 -16.91 -6.43 15.76
N ASN A 60 -16.90 -7.34 14.79
CA ASN A 60 -15.74 -7.58 13.92
C ASN A 60 -15.56 -6.48 12.88
N GLU A 61 -16.66 -6.02 12.27
CA GLU A 61 -16.69 -4.88 11.35
C GLU A 61 -16.28 -3.59 12.06
N ALA A 62 -16.76 -3.39 13.29
CA ALA A 62 -16.39 -2.25 14.12
C ALA A 62 -14.89 -2.24 14.45
N ILE A 63 -14.33 -3.36 14.91
CA ILE A 63 -12.89 -3.46 15.21
C ILE A 63 -12.06 -3.25 13.94
N ALA A 64 -12.40 -3.93 12.85
CA ALA A 64 -11.69 -3.80 11.58
C ALA A 64 -11.72 -2.36 11.04
N ALA A 65 -12.85 -1.66 11.14
CA ALA A 65 -12.96 -0.26 10.73
C ALA A 65 -12.05 0.67 11.55
N HIS A 66 -12.00 0.51 12.88
CA HIS A 66 -11.11 1.30 13.72
C HIS A 66 -9.63 1.03 13.38
N ILE A 67 -9.26 -0.25 13.24
CA ILE A 67 -7.89 -0.64 12.88
C ILE A 67 -7.52 -0.10 11.49
N LEU A 68 -8.43 -0.18 10.51
CA LEU A 68 -8.21 0.34 9.17
C LEU A 68 -7.96 1.85 9.18
N CYS A 69 -8.71 2.62 9.98
CA CYS A 69 -8.48 4.07 10.10
C CYS A 69 -7.12 4.38 10.76
N LEU A 70 -6.76 3.68 11.84
CA LEU A 70 -5.47 3.86 12.52
C LEU A 70 -4.29 3.44 11.63
N MET A 71 -4.47 2.41 10.80
CA MET A 71 -3.50 1.97 9.81
C MET A 71 -3.14 3.09 8.81
N PHE A 72 -4.09 3.92 8.38
CA PHE A 72 -3.80 5.04 7.48
C PHE A 72 -3.17 6.25 8.20
N ILE A 73 -3.55 6.51 9.44
CA ILE A 73 -2.88 7.56 10.24
C ILE A 73 -1.39 7.22 10.38
N THR A 74 -1.09 5.98 10.78
CA THR A 74 0.29 5.50 10.96
C THR A 74 1.04 5.42 9.64
N LYS A 75 0.39 4.98 8.55
CA LYS A 75 0.99 5.01 7.21
C LYS A 75 1.33 6.44 6.75
N GLY A 76 0.52 7.42 7.11
CA GLY A 76 0.84 8.81 6.77
C GLY A 76 2.02 9.36 7.57
N ILE A 77 2.17 8.99 8.85
CA ILE A 77 3.37 9.31 9.63
C ILE A 77 4.61 8.64 9.00
N GLN A 78 4.49 7.36 8.59
CA GLN A 78 5.56 6.64 7.90
C GLN A 78 5.98 7.35 6.61
N ASN A 79 5.02 7.73 5.76
CA ASN A 79 5.33 8.41 4.50
C ASN A 79 6.03 9.76 4.74
N ALA A 80 5.59 10.52 5.75
CA ALA A 80 6.27 11.76 6.13
C ALA A 80 7.70 11.50 6.62
N ALA A 81 7.90 10.46 7.44
CA ALA A 81 9.22 10.08 7.93
C ALA A 81 10.16 9.68 6.78
N PHE A 82 9.73 8.85 5.83
CA PHE A 82 10.52 8.57 4.62
C PHE A 82 10.76 9.81 3.75
N GLY A 83 9.80 10.74 3.67
CA GLY A 83 10.00 12.02 3.02
C GLY A 83 11.15 12.82 3.62
N TYR A 84 11.30 12.79 4.96
CA TYR A 84 12.43 13.43 5.66
C TYR A 84 13.75 12.66 5.55
N VAL A 85 13.72 11.33 5.48
CA VAL A 85 14.92 10.52 5.18
C VAL A 85 15.50 10.94 3.82
N ASN A 86 14.64 11.10 2.82
CA ASN A 86 15.06 11.45 1.47
C ASN A 86 15.45 12.94 1.32
N SER A 87 15.04 13.81 2.25
CA SER A 87 15.31 15.25 2.18
C SER A 87 16.56 15.70 2.94
N ASN A 88 16.91 15.00 4.02
CA ASN A 88 17.97 15.43 4.94
C ASN A 88 19.24 14.61 4.69
N THR A 89 20.11 15.10 3.81
CA THR A 89 21.43 14.51 3.53
C THR A 89 22.55 15.06 4.41
N GLU A 90 22.28 16.05 5.27
CA GLU A 90 23.28 16.66 6.15
C GLU A 90 23.09 16.20 7.62
N GLY A 91 24.06 15.42 8.13
CA GLY A 91 24.13 14.94 9.52
C GLY A 91 23.35 13.64 9.80
N ASP A 92 23.48 13.10 11.01
CA ASP A 92 22.97 11.76 11.37
C ASP A 92 21.48 11.70 11.73
N VAL A 93 20.76 12.82 11.56
CA VAL A 93 19.31 12.96 11.86
C VAL A 93 18.45 12.03 11.00
N TRP A 94 18.94 11.59 9.84
CA TRP A 94 18.23 10.63 8.98
C TRP A 94 17.95 9.31 9.72
N GLN A 95 18.80 8.89 10.67
CA GLN A 95 18.60 7.67 11.46
C GLN A 95 17.31 7.73 12.27
N PHE A 96 16.99 8.89 12.86
CA PHE A 96 15.74 9.10 13.60
C PHE A 96 14.52 8.88 12.70
N TRP A 97 14.51 9.51 11.53
CA TRP A 97 13.39 9.43 10.59
C TRP A 97 13.26 8.03 9.98
N PHE A 98 14.39 7.38 9.69
CA PHE A 98 14.43 6.01 9.21
C PHE A 98 13.83 5.06 10.25
N GLN A 99 14.27 5.14 11.50
CA GLN A 99 13.74 4.30 12.58
C GLN A 99 12.25 4.55 12.82
N LEU A 100 11.80 5.80 12.76
CA LEU A 100 10.39 6.14 12.92
C LEU A 100 9.55 5.54 11.79
N ALA A 101 10.05 5.56 10.55
CA ALA A 101 9.37 4.98 9.40
C ALA A 101 9.14 3.47 9.57
N PHE A 102 10.17 2.72 9.98
CA PHE A 102 10.05 1.28 10.26
C PHE A 102 9.09 0.99 11.41
N ALA A 103 9.19 1.74 12.51
CA ALA A 103 8.31 1.56 13.65
C ALA A 103 6.82 1.75 13.28
N MET A 104 6.51 2.71 12.40
CA MET A 104 5.16 2.90 11.87
C MET A 104 4.73 1.77 10.91
N ASP A 105 5.66 1.21 10.14
CA ASP A 105 5.36 0.07 9.25
C ASP A 105 4.93 -1.17 10.05
N TYR A 106 5.51 -1.41 11.23
CA TYR A 106 5.08 -2.53 12.09
C TYR A 106 3.64 -2.41 12.55
N ILE A 107 3.16 -1.19 12.79
CA ILE A 107 1.74 -0.97 13.10
C ILE A 107 0.91 -1.25 11.87
N PHE A 108 1.36 -0.82 10.69
CA PHE A 108 0.68 -1.06 9.43
C PHE A 108 0.53 -2.57 9.14
N GLU A 109 1.62 -3.33 9.21
CA GLU A 109 1.62 -4.79 9.03
C GLU A 109 0.77 -5.51 10.10
N SER A 110 0.88 -5.10 11.36
CA SER A 110 0.10 -5.66 12.46
C SER A 110 -1.39 -5.37 12.29
N SER A 111 -1.74 -4.16 11.83
CA SER A 111 -3.11 -3.78 11.52
C SER A 111 -3.69 -4.66 10.41
N ILE A 112 -2.92 -4.92 9.36
CA ILE A 112 -3.28 -5.84 8.28
C ILE A 112 -3.55 -7.25 8.82
N MET A 113 -2.66 -7.78 9.66
CA MET A 113 -2.83 -9.10 10.27
C MET A 113 -4.09 -9.16 11.15
N ALA A 114 -4.32 -8.14 11.97
CA ALA A 114 -5.52 -8.06 12.81
C ALA A 114 -6.80 -8.03 11.97
N ILE A 115 -6.81 -7.25 10.87
CA ILE A 115 -7.96 -7.22 9.95
C ILE A 115 -8.14 -8.59 9.31
N ALA A 116 -7.08 -9.23 8.83
CA ALA A 116 -7.16 -10.56 8.19
C ALA A 116 -7.80 -11.63 9.10
N LEU A 117 -7.53 -11.57 10.41
CA LEU A 117 -8.12 -12.49 11.39
C LEU A 117 -9.60 -12.21 11.71
N LEU A 118 -10.10 -11.01 11.44
CA LEU A 118 -11.41 -10.53 11.88
C LEU A 118 -12.40 -10.25 10.74
N TYR A 119 -11.90 -9.92 9.55
CA TYR A 119 -12.69 -9.36 8.47
C TYR A 119 -12.10 -9.74 7.08
N PRO A 120 -12.91 -10.11 6.08
CA PRO A 120 -14.39 -10.10 6.04
C PRO A 120 -15.09 -11.19 6.84
N VAL A 121 -14.45 -12.35 7.00
CA VAL A 121 -15.00 -13.48 7.77
C VAL A 121 -14.12 -13.67 9.00
N PRO A 122 -14.67 -13.57 10.22
CA PRO A 122 -13.87 -13.69 11.44
C PRO A 122 -13.38 -15.12 11.64
N ILE A 123 -12.07 -15.30 11.62
CA ILE A 123 -11.39 -16.56 11.98
C ILE A 123 -11.41 -16.73 13.51
N LEU A 124 -11.28 -15.62 14.24
CA LEU A 124 -11.38 -15.61 15.70
C LEU A 124 -12.86 -15.65 16.11
N ARG A 125 -13.29 -16.78 16.67
CA ARG A 125 -14.71 -17.06 16.89
C ARG A 125 -15.21 -16.78 18.30
N ASN A 126 -14.31 -16.75 19.29
CA ASN A 126 -14.61 -16.57 20.71
C ASN A 126 -13.90 -15.35 21.29
N ILE A 127 -14.43 -14.75 22.37
CA ILE A 127 -13.80 -13.60 23.05
C ILE A 127 -12.36 -13.91 23.48
N LYS A 128 -12.11 -15.13 23.99
CA LYS A 128 -10.75 -15.58 24.35
C LYS A 128 -9.83 -15.58 23.11
N GLN A 129 -10.30 -16.13 21.99
CA GLN A 129 -9.54 -16.14 20.73
C GLN A 129 -9.29 -14.73 20.18
N VAL A 130 -10.26 -13.82 20.29
CA VAL A 130 -10.09 -12.42 19.90
C VAL A 130 -9.03 -11.75 20.75
N LYS A 131 -9.08 -11.91 22.08
CA LYS A 131 -8.07 -11.37 23.00
C LYS A 131 -6.68 -11.94 22.72
N THR A 132 -6.55 -13.25 22.58
CA THR A 132 -5.27 -13.90 22.29
C THR A 132 -4.73 -13.53 20.92
N GLY A 133 -5.58 -13.50 19.88
CA GLY A 133 -5.18 -13.16 18.52
C GLY A 133 -4.72 -11.71 18.40
N LEU A 134 -5.50 -10.74 18.91
CA LEU A 134 -5.09 -9.34 18.92
C LEU A 134 -3.88 -9.10 19.85
N GLY A 135 -3.79 -9.82 20.96
CA GLY A 135 -2.62 -9.79 21.84
C GLY A 135 -1.35 -10.29 21.16
N LEU A 136 -1.44 -11.37 20.38
CA LEU A 136 -0.32 -11.89 19.58
C LEU A 136 0.11 -10.89 18.50
N VAL A 137 -0.85 -10.27 17.81
CA VAL A 137 -0.55 -9.23 16.81
C VAL A 137 0.15 -8.03 17.45
N ALA A 138 -0.34 -7.54 18.60
CA ALA A 138 0.31 -6.46 19.33
C ALA A 138 1.71 -6.86 19.84
N PHE A 139 1.87 -8.11 20.29
CA PHE A 139 3.17 -8.66 20.68
C PHE A 139 4.15 -8.68 19.50
N LEU A 140 3.72 -9.10 18.30
CA LEU A 140 4.58 -9.09 17.11
C LEU A 140 5.07 -7.68 16.75
N ALA A 141 4.21 -6.66 16.85
CA ALA A 141 4.60 -5.27 16.65
C ALA A 141 5.69 -4.83 17.65
N LEU A 142 5.46 -5.10 18.94
CA LEU A 142 6.41 -4.76 20.00
C LEU A 142 7.70 -5.56 19.92
N PHE A 143 7.62 -6.83 19.51
CA PHE A 143 8.77 -7.70 19.30
C PHE A 143 9.67 -7.13 18.19
N ARG A 144 9.09 -6.75 17.04
CA ARG A 144 9.85 -6.09 15.98
C ARG A 144 10.46 -4.77 16.43
N LEU A 145 9.69 -3.90 17.08
CA LEU A 145 10.22 -2.65 17.64
C LEU A 145 11.38 -2.88 18.63
N THR A 146 11.34 -3.98 19.39
CA THR A 146 12.43 -4.34 20.30
C THR A 146 13.66 -4.83 19.53
N LEU A 147 13.47 -5.63 18.48
CA LEU A 147 14.56 -6.05 17.60
C LEU A 147 15.23 -4.83 16.93
N ASP A 148 14.48 -3.83 16.49
CA ASP A 148 15.00 -2.57 15.97
C ASP A 148 15.86 -1.84 16.99
N ALA A 149 15.33 -1.65 18.21
CA ALA A 149 16.07 -0.97 19.28
C ALA A 149 17.38 -1.69 19.64
N MET A 150 17.47 -3.00 19.37
CA MET A 150 18.66 -3.82 19.58
C MET A 150 19.54 -3.98 18.33
N GLY A 151 19.16 -3.38 17.20
CA GLY A 151 19.89 -3.47 15.93
C GLY A 151 19.71 -4.79 15.15
N PHE A 152 18.75 -5.64 15.54
CA PHE A 152 18.50 -6.95 14.92
C PHE A 152 17.38 -6.96 13.88
N ASN A 153 16.79 -5.81 13.53
CA ASN A 153 15.68 -5.72 12.58
C ASN A 153 16.00 -6.26 11.18
N LEU A 154 17.21 -6.01 10.72
CA LEU A 154 17.68 -6.41 9.38
C LEU A 154 18.27 -7.82 9.40
N THR A 155 17.72 -8.69 10.25
CA THR A 155 18.08 -10.10 10.38
C THR A 155 16.88 -11.02 10.16
N PRO A 156 17.07 -12.29 9.79
CA PRO A 156 15.98 -13.24 9.58
C PRO A 156 15.00 -13.37 10.75
N VAL A 157 15.45 -13.04 11.97
CA VAL A 157 14.64 -13.09 13.20
C VAL A 157 13.46 -12.11 13.17
N ALA A 158 13.58 -11.01 12.42
CA ALA A 158 12.48 -10.07 12.21
C ALA A 158 11.34 -10.66 11.35
N LEU A 159 11.56 -11.81 10.71
CA LEU A 159 10.62 -12.50 9.82
C LEU A 159 10.12 -11.59 8.66
N PRO A 160 11.03 -10.96 7.90
CA PRO A 160 10.63 -10.08 6.79
C PRO A 160 9.65 -10.77 5.85
N GLY A 161 8.64 -10.04 5.37
CA GLY A 161 7.64 -10.59 4.44
C GLY A 161 6.65 -11.61 5.01
N PHE A 162 6.73 -12.00 6.29
CA PHE A 162 5.78 -12.93 6.92
C PHE A 162 4.31 -12.49 6.81
N PHE A 163 4.05 -11.18 6.87
CA PHE A 163 2.69 -10.64 6.75
C PHE A 163 2.13 -10.77 5.33
N TYR A 164 2.98 -10.69 4.29
CA TYR A 164 2.55 -10.99 2.91
C TYR A 164 2.10 -12.45 2.81
N PHE A 165 2.86 -13.37 3.42
CA PHE A 165 2.49 -14.77 3.48
C PHE A 165 1.14 -14.97 4.18
N ALA A 166 1.00 -14.48 5.41
CA ALA A 166 -0.21 -14.67 6.20
C ALA A 166 -1.45 -14.08 5.52
N THR A 167 -1.33 -12.90 4.93
CA THR A 167 -2.45 -12.23 4.25
C THR A 167 -2.83 -12.92 2.95
N ALA A 168 -1.84 -13.33 2.14
CA ALA A 168 -2.04 -14.12 0.94
C ALA A 168 -2.81 -15.42 1.24
N VAL A 169 -2.40 -16.13 2.30
CA VAL A 169 -3.05 -17.38 2.70
C VAL A 169 -4.45 -17.13 3.25
N ILE A 170 -4.62 -16.19 4.18
CA ILE A 170 -5.91 -15.96 4.83
C ILE A 170 -6.93 -15.39 3.84
N TRP A 171 -6.67 -14.22 3.26
CA TRP A 171 -7.64 -13.59 2.36
C TRP A 171 -7.74 -14.31 1.02
N GLY A 172 -6.64 -14.87 0.50
CA GLY A 172 -6.69 -15.71 -0.70
C GLY A 172 -7.57 -16.94 -0.50
N SER A 173 -7.47 -17.63 0.65
CA SER A 173 -8.33 -18.78 0.95
C SER A 173 -9.80 -18.39 1.10
N VAL A 174 -10.09 -17.28 1.79
CA VAL A 174 -11.47 -16.77 1.91
C VAL A 174 -12.01 -16.38 0.53
N TYR A 175 -11.22 -15.67 -0.27
CA TYR A 175 -11.58 -15.29 -1.63
C TYR A 175 -11.96 -16.52 -2.48
N ILE A 176 -11.06 -17.51 -2.59
CA ILE A 176 -11.27 -18.72 -3.39
C ILE A 176 -12.54 -19.45 -2.92
N LYS A 177 -12.67 -19.65 -1.60
CA LYS A 177 -13.79 -20.38 -1.01
C LYS A 177 -15.14 -19.75 -1.33
N PHE A 178 -15.26 -18.43 -1.25
CA PHE A 178 -16.53 -17.72 -1.49
C PHE A 178 -16.78 -17.44 -2.97
N ARG A 179 -15.73 -17.26 -3.78
CA ARG A 179 -15.84 -17.00 -5.21
C ARG A 179 -16.25 -18.25 -6.01
N LEU A 180 -15.77 -19.42 -5.60
CA LEU A 180 -16.02 -20.70 -6.27
C LEU A 180 -17.24 -21.49 -5.73
N ILE A 181 -18.08 -20.87 -4.89
CA ILE A 181 -19.33 -21.48 -4.46
C ILE A 181 -20.21 -21.80 -5.69
N PRO A 182 -20.83 -23.00 -5.77
CA PRO A 182 -21.74 -23.35 -6.87
C PRO A 182 -22.85 -22.32 -7.05
N LYS A 183 -23.26 -22.06 -8.29
CA LYS A 183 -24.22 -20.99 -8.64
C LYS A 183 -25.53 -21.12 -7.87
N GLU A 184 -25.96 -22.33 -7.54
CA GLU A 184 -27.20 -22.62 -6.82
C GLU A 184 -27.16 -22.16 -5.36
N LYS A 185 -25.96 -22.08 -4.76
CA LYS A 185 -25.73 -21.64 -3.38
C LYS A 185 -25.15 -20.23 -3.31
N GLN A 186 -24.88 -19.61 -4.45
CA GLN A 186 -24.29 -18.28 -4.53
C GLN A 186 -25.36 -17.24 -4.23
N ASN A 187 -25.02 -16.30 -3.34
CA ASN A 187 -25.84 -15.13 -3.06
C ASN A 187 -25.00 -13.85 -3.15
N GLN A 188 -25.66 -12.69 -3.15
CA GLN A 188 -24.98 -11.41 -3.23
C GLN A 188 -23.96 -11.20 -2.10
N SER A 189 -24.24 -11.68 -0.88
CA SER A 189 -23.31 -11.58 0.25
C SER A 189 -22.04 -12.43 0.07
N THR A 190 -22.13 -13.61 -0.53
CA THR A 190 -20.96 -14.46 -0.83
C THR A 190 -20.08 -13.80 -1.89
N GLN A 191 -20.69 -13.18 -2.90
CA GLN A 191 -19.97 -12.36 -3.88
C GLN A 191 -19.30 -11.16 -3.20
N ASN A 192 -20.00 -10.46 -2.32
CA ASN A 192 -19.46 -9.33 -1.56
C ASN A 192 -18.29 -9.73 -0.65
N ILE A 193 -18.34 -10.90 0.02
CA ILE A 193 -17.22 -11.42 0.83
C ILE A 193 -16.00 -11.70 -0.06
N SER A 194 -16.21 -12.32 -1.22
CA SER A 194 -15.11 -12.57 -2.16
C SER A 194 -14.52 -11.25 -2.67
N LEU A 195 -15.36 -10.29 -3.09
CA LEU A 195 -14.92 -8.98 -3.54
C LEU A 195 -14.11 -8.28 -2.46
N LEU A 196 -14.59 -8.27 -1.21
CA LEU A 196 -13.91 -7.63 -0.09
C LEU A 196 -12.56 -8.29 0.24
N SER A 197 -12.50 -9.62 0.25
CA SER A 197 -11.25 -10.36 0.45
C SER A 197 -10.24 -10.05 -0.65
N GLY A 198 -10.71 -10.00 -1.91
CA GLY A 198 -9.92 -9.61 -3.06
C GLY A 198 -9.38 -8.19 -2.94
N LEU A 199 -10.22 -7.22 -2.55
CA LEU A 199 -9.81 -5.84 -2.36
C LEU A 199 -8.79 -5.67 -1.24
N PHE A 200 -8.93 -6.36 -0.10
CA PHE A 200 -7.91 -6.37 0.94
C PHE A 200 -6.60 -7.00 0.46
N THR A 201 -6.69 -8.08 -0.31
CA THR A 201 -5.50 -8.69 -0.92
C THR A 201 -4.82 -7.73 -1.89
N THR A 202 -5.57 -7.03 -2.75
CA THR A 202 -5.03 -6.00 -3.66
C THR A 202 -4.42 -4.82 -2.90
N LEU A 203 -5.06 -4.37 -1.82
CA LEU A 203 -4.54 -3.28 -0.98
C LEU A 203 -3.10 -3.61 -0.53
N VAL A 204 -2.87 -4.83 -0.04
CA VAL A 204 -1.57 -5.23 0.48
C VAL A 204 -0.60 -5.64 -0.63
N LEU A 205 -1.01 -6.57 -1.49
CA LEU A 205 -0.16 -7.27 -2.46
C LEU A 205 -0.18 -6.68 -3.88
N GLY A 206 -1.01 -5.66 -4.15
CA GLY A 206 -1.15 -5.10 -5.51
C GLY A 206 0.19 -4.71 -6.13
N HIS A 207 1.02 -3.94 -5.41
CA HIS A 207 2.38 -3.59 -5.88
C HIS A 207 3.23 -4.83 -6.22
N ILE A 208 3.17 -5.90 -5.41
CA ILE A 208 3.92 -7.15 -5.64
C ILE A 208 3.45 -7.84 -6.92
N TRP A 209 2.16 -7.76 -7.26
CA TRP A 209 1.65 -8.37 -8.48
C TRP A 209 2.25 -7.75 -9.74
N MET A 210 2.73 -6.51 -9.71
CA MET A 210 3.41 -5.89 -10.86
C MET A 210 4.78 -6.55 -11.13
N TRP A 211 5.33 -7.32 -10.19
CA TRP A 211 6.62 -7.99 -10.33
C TRP A 211 6.49 -9.43 -10.88
N TRP A 212 5.27 -9.86 -11.23
CA TRP A 212 4.98 -11.23 -11.66
C TRP A 212 5.82 -11.75 -12.84
N PRO A 213 6.14 -10.96 -13.89
CA PRO A 213 6.90 -11.52 -14.99
C PRO A 213 8.35 -11.79 -14.59
N GLY A 214 8.94 -10.96 -13.72
CA GLY A 214 10.29 -11.17 -13.21
C GLY A 214 10.41 -12.49 -12.45
N PHE A 215 9.38 -12.84 -11.67
CA PHE A 215 9.30 -14.14 -11.01
C PHE A 215 9.23 -15.31 -11.99
N ILE A 216 8.34 -15.25 -13.00
CA ILE A 216 8.11 -16.35 -13.95
C ILE A 216 9.28 -16.51 -14.93
N LEU A 217 9.83 -15.40 -15.41
CA LEU A 217 10.91 -15.36 -16.39
C LEU A 217 12.31 -15.40 -15.76
N GLN A 218 12.38 -15.61 -14.44
CA GLN A 218 13.64 -15.74 -13.70
C GLN A 218 14.58 -14.54 -13.88
N SER A 219 14.01 -13.34 -13.87
CA SER A 219 14.75 -12.11 -14.12
C SER A 219 15.57 -11.69 -12.91
N GLU A 220 16.77 -11.17 -13.17
CA GLU A 220 17.72 -10.76 -12.13
C GLU A 220 17.13 -9.72 -11.17
N TYR A 221 16.37 -8.76 -11.69
CA TYR A 221 15.75 -7.71 -10.89
C TYR A 221 14.76 -8.24 -9.82
N PHE A 222 14.25 -9.47 -9.97
CA PHE A 222 13.37 -10.10 -8.98
C PHE A 222 14.15 -10.99 -7.99
N TYR A 223 15.05 -11.83 -8.47
CA TYR A 223 15.75 -12.82 -7.63
C TYR A 223 16.94 -12.25 -6.86
N PHE A 224 17.53 -11.15 -7.36
CA PHE A 224 18.57 -10.39 -6.68
C PHE A 224 18.04 -9.05 -6.16
N LEU A 225 16.75 -9.01 -5.82
CA LEU A 225 16.15 -7.84 -5.17
C LEU A 225 16.88 -7.57 -3.86
N ASP A 226 17.43 -6.37 -3.74
CA ASP A 226 18.15 -5.89 -2.57
C ASP A 226 17.45 -4.60 -2.08
N PRO A 227 16.45 -4.71 -1.18
CA PRO A 227 15.60 -3.58 -0.81
C PRO A 227 16.34 -2.45 -0.09
N PHE A 228 17.45 -2.75 0.59
CA PHE A 228 18.16 -1.80 1.46
C PHE A 228 19.68 -1.77 1.24
N GLY A 229 20.22 -2.54 0.31
CA GLY A 229 21.66 -2.68 0.08
C GLY A 229 22.28 -3.78 0.93
N GLN A 230 23.20 -4.55 0.33
CA GLN A 230 23.97 -5.62 1.01
C GLN A 230 24.74 -5.16 2.25
N THR A 231 24.94 -3.85 2.44
CA THR A 231 25.58 -3.27 3.63
C THR A 231 24.63 -3.21 4.84
N LEU A 232 23.32 -3.16 4.60
CA LEU A 232 22.29 -3.05 5.65
C LEU A 232 21.60 -4.38 5.93
N THR A 233 21.36 -5.22 4.92
CA THR A 233 20.65 -6.50 5.07
C THR A 233 21.59 -7.70 4.98
N THR A 234 21.09 -8.86 5.42
CA THR A 234 21.79 -10.14 5.21
C THR A 234 21.15 -10.87 4.04
N THR A 235 21.92 -11.67 3.30
CA THR A 235 21.39 -12.46 2.17
C THR A 235 20.19 -13.34 2.54
N THR A 236 20.17 -13.86 3.78
CA THR A 236 19.03 -14.65 4.28
C THR A 236 17.79 -13.78 4.51
N TRP A 237 17.96 -12.53 4.97
CA TRP A 237 16.86 -11.58 5.11
C TRP A 237 16.26 -11.27 3.73
N ASP A 238 17.09 -10.98 2.73
CA ASP A 238 16.63 -10.68 1.35
C ASP A 238 15.89 -11.88 0.75
N TYR A 239 16.42 -13.09 0.95
CA TYR A 239 15.78 -14.32 0.49
C TYR A 239 14.37 -14.51 1.09
N ILE A 240 14.20 -14.31 2.40
CA ILE A 240 12.89 -14.45 3.07
C ILE A 240 11.93 -13.37 2.56
N TRP A 241 12.42 -12.14 2.33
CA TRP A 241 11.64 -11.06 1.73
C TRP A 241 11.12 -11.44 0.33
N VAL A 242 12.01 -11.89 -0.56
CA VAL A 242 11.68 -12.33 -1.92
C VAL A 242 10.74 -13.54 -1.91
N ALA A 243 10.91 -14.48 -0.97
CA ALA A 243 9.98 -15.59 -0.80
C ALA A 243 8.55 -15.10 -0.44
N GLY A 244 8.45 -14.05 0.39
CA GLY A 244 7.17 -13.37 0.66
C GLY A 244 6.54 -12.78 -0.60
N TYR A 245 7.34 -12.16 -1.47
CA TYR A 245 6.88 -11.63 -2.76
C TYR A 245 6.41 -12.75 -3.70
N ALA A 246 7.16 -13.83 -3.82
CA ALA A 246 6.79 -14.98 -4.66
C ALA A 246 5.42 -15.56 -4.27
N ILE A 247 5.15 -15.68 -2.97
CA ILE A 247 3.84 -16.16 -2.47
C ILE A 247 2.74 -15.14 -2.73
N GLY A 248 3.06 -13.85 -2.61
CA GLY A 248 2.13 -12.77 -2.99
C GLY A 248 1.75 -12.79 -4.47
N ILE A 249 2.73 -13.04 -5.36
CA ILE A 249 2.52 -13.22 -6.80
C ILE A 249 1.65 -14.45 -7.06
N ALA A 250 1.94 -15.59 -6.41
CA ALA A 250 1.16 -16.82 -6.57
C ALA A 250 -0.32 -16.62 -6.17
N ALA A 251 -0.58 -15.90 -5.08
CA ALA A 251 -1.94 -15.53 -4.68
C ALA A 251 -2.63 -14.63 -5.71
N GLY A 252 -1.91 -13.64 -6.25
CA GLY A 252 -2.42 -12.76 -7.32
C GLY A 252 -2.77 -13.53 -8.59
N LEU A 253 -1.86 -14.38 -9.07
CA LEU A 253 -2.06 -15.24 -10.24
C LEU A 253 -3.27 -16.16 -10.06
N THR A 254 -3.47 -16.67 -8.83
CA THR A 254 -4.65 -17.47 -8.50
C THR A 254 -5.93 -16.64 -8.59
N ILE A 255 -5.94 -15.41 -8.04
CA ILE A 255 -7.10 -14.51 -8.10
C ILE A 255 -7.47 -14.17 -9.54
N ILE A 256 -6.51 -13.72 -10.36
CA ILE A 256 -6.79 -13.34 -11.75
C ILE A 256 -7.25 -14.54 -12.57
N THR A 257 -6.66 -15.72 -12.36
CA THR A 257 -7.10 -16.96 -13.04
C THR A 257 -8.54 -17.32 -12.67
N VAL A 258 -8.90 -17.24 -11.38
CA VAL A 258 -10.26 -17.49 -10.92
C VAL A 258 -11.25 -16.45 -11.49
N GLU A 259 -10.88 -15.17 -11.54
CA GLU A 259 -11.75 -14.14 -12.13
C GLU A 259 -11.94 -14.32 -13.64
N ILE A 260 -10.88 -14.64 -14.39
CA ILE A 260 -10.98 -14.95 -15.83
C ILE A 260 -11.88 -16.16 -16.04
N TYR A 261 -11.68 -17.23 -15.27
CA TYR A 261 -12.52 -18.43 -15.32
C TYR A 261 -14.00 -18.12 -15.04
N GLN A 262 -14.29 -17.29 -14.04
CA GLN A 262 -15.66 -16.91 -13.71
C GLN A 262 -16.26 -15.96 -14.77
N ALA A 263 -15.46 -15.08 -15.38
CA ALA A 263 -15.89 -14.20 -16.45
C ALA A 263 -16.27 -14.98 -17.72
N ILE A 264 -15.48 -15.99 -18.11
CA ILE A 264 -15.80 -16.91 -19.23
C ILE A 264 -17.14 -17.62 -18.98
N ARG A 265 -17.49 -17.89 -17.72
CA ARG A 265 -18.78 -18.50 -17.31
C ARG A 265 -19.93 -17.51 -17.11
N GLY A 266 -19.76 -16.26 -17.55
CA GLY A 266 -20.76 -15.19 -17.49
C GLY A 266 -20.95 -14.57 -16.11
N ASN A 267 -20.05 -14.81 -15.15
CA ASN A 267 -20.14 -14.27 -13.78
C ASN A 267 -18.99 -13.29 -13.53
N MET A 268 -18.98 -12.18 -14.26
CA MET A 268 -17.96 -11.15 -14.13
C MET A 268 -18.13 -10.34 -12.84
N ASN A 269 -17.03 -10.08 -12.13
CA ASN A 269 -17.01 -9.28 -10.91
C ASN A 269 -16.13 -8.03 -11.12
N VAL A 270 -16.42 -6.96 -10.38
CA VAL A 270 -15.66 -5.71 -10.39
C VAL A 270 -14.19 -5.95 -10.08
N LEU A 271 -13.88 -6.97 -9.28
CA LEU A 271 -12.50 -7.34 -8.93
C LEU A 271 -11.62 -7.62 -10.16
N LEU A 272 -12.16 -8.20 -11.24
CA LEU A 272 -11.38 -8.44 -12.46
C LEU A 272 -10.82 -7.12 -13.01
N TYR A 273 -11.63 -6.07 -13.05
CA TYR A 273 -11.21 -4.74 -13.51
C TYR A 273 -10.21 -4.07 -12.58
N VAL A 274 -10.27 -4.37 -11.28
CA VAL A 274 -9.32 -3.85 -10.29
C VAL A 274 -7.97 -4.56 -10.38
N VAL A 275 -7.96 -5.87 -10.60
CA VAL A 275 -6.74 -6.69 -10.57
C VAL A 275 -6.00 -6.68 -11.92
N SER A 276 -6.73 -6.65 -13.04
CA SER A 276 -6.12 -6.72 -14.39
C SER A 276 -5.06 -5.65 -14.66
N PRO A 277 -5.25 -4.36 -14.28
CA PRO A 277 -4.23 -3.33 -14.48
C PRO A 277 -2.88 -3.67 -13.85
N TYR A 278 -2.85 -4.30 -12.67
CA TYR A 278 -1.59 -4.68 -12.01
C TYR A 278 -0.78 -5.69 -12.85
N PHE A 279 -1.47 -6.65 -13.47
CA PHE A 279 -0.81 -7.66 -14.30
C PHE A 279 -0.35 -7.08 -15.64
N VAL A 280 -1.14 -6.19 -16.24
CA VAL A 280 -0.75 -5.46 -17.46
C VAL A 280 0.45 -4.55 -17.19
N LEU A 281 0.40 -3.77 -16.10
CA LEU A 281 1.54 -2.96 -15.66
C LEU A 281 2.76 -3.83 -15.38
N GLY A 282 2.60 -5.04 -14.87
CA GLY A 282 3.74 -5.94 -14.70
C GLY A 282 4.44 -6.30 -16.02
N ILE A 283 3.69 -6.57 -17.09
CA ILE A 283 4.26 -6.83 -18.42
C ILE A 283 5.06 -5.62 -18.91
N ILE A 284 4.50 -4.42 -18.79
CA ILE A 284 5.19 -3.17 -19.17
C ILE A 284 6.43 -2.98 -18.31
N GLY A 285 6.32 -3.22 -17.00
CA GLY A 285 7.41 -3.11 -16.05
C GLY A 285 8.54 -4.06 -16.35
N PHE A 286 8.26 -5.29 -16.78
CA PHE A 286 9.29 -6.22 -17.23
C PHE A 286 10.12 -5.65 -18.39
N LEU A 287 9.49 -4.96 -19.36
CA LEU A 287 10.21 -4.31 -20.45
C LEU A 287 11.09 -3.16 -19.96
N VAL A 288 10.67 -2.43 -18.93
CA VAL A 288 11.43 -1.32 -18.35
C VAL A 288 12.58 -1.83 -17.48
N TYR A 289 12.31 -2.73 -16.54
CA TYR A 289 13.32 -3.28 -15.63
C TYR A 289 14.38 -4.11 -16.35
N SER A 290 14.01 -4.83 -17.42
CA SER A 290 14.97 -5.62 -18.21
C SER A 290 15.96 -4.76 -19.01
N GLN A 291 15.66 -3.47 -19.24
CA GLN A 291 16.63 -2.53 -19.81
C GLN A 291 17.72 -2.16 -18.81
N GLY A 292 17.42 -2.22 -17.50
CA GLY A 292 18.35 -1.92 -16.42
C GLY A 292 19.27 -3.08 -16.00
N SER A 293 18.88 -4.32 -16.32
CA SER A 293 19.73 -5.51 -16.13
C SER A 293 20.59 -5.77 -17.37
N ASP A 294 21.86 -6.11 -17.19
CA ASP A 294 22.83 -6.38 -18.28
C ASP A 294 22.44 -7.57 -19.21
N ALA A 295 21.30 -8.23 -18.97
CA ALA A 295 20.81 -9.39 -19.71
C ALA A 295 19.77 -9.10 -20.82
N GLY A 296 19.42 -7.84 -21.12
CA GLY A 296 18.37 -7.49 -22.11
C GLY A 296 18.89 -6.84 -23.41
N PHE A 297 18.52 -7.39 -24.56
CA PHE A 297 18.84 -6.94 -25.93
C PHE A 297 18.54 -5.44 -26.20
N SER A 298 19.58 -4.58 -26.19
CA SER A 298 19.67 -3.16 -26.69
C SER A 298 18.57 -2.16 -26.25
N VAL A 299 18.85 -1.01 -25.64
CA VAL A 299 19.68 0.11 -26.10
C VAL A 299 20.21 0.85 -24.85
N LYS A 300 21.54 1.04 -24.80
CA LYS A 300 22.21 1.86 -23.77
C LYS A 300 21.92 3.35 -23.99
N ALA A 301 21.09 3.93 -23.12
CA ALA A 301 21.20 5.29 -22.59
C ALA A 301 20.15 5.46 -21.48
N ASN A 302 20.56 5.86 -20.27
CA ASN A 302 19.68 6.26 -19.15
C ASN A 302 18.92 5.15 -18.37
N THR A 303 19.58 4.03 -18.08
CA THR A 303 18.98 2.85 -17.41
C THR A 303 18.46 3.09 -15.98
N GLY A 304 19.02 4.04 -15.22
CA GLY A 304 18.58 4.30 -13.84
C GLY A 304 17.31 5.16 -13.72
N GLU A 305 17.21 6.23 -14.51
CA GLU A 305 16.14 7.23 -14.43
C GLU A 305 14.77 6.65 -14.81
N ASN A 306 14.70 5.90 -15.92
CA ASN A 306 13.46 5.27 -16.36
C ASN A 306 12.96 4.19 -15.37
N VAL A 307 13.89 3.45 -14.76
CA VAL A 307 13.60 2.43 -13.76
C VAL A 307 13.06 3.07 -12.47
N GLN A 308 13.65 4.18 -12.03
CA GLN A 308 13.19 4.93 -10.86
C GLN A 308 11.82 5.57 -11.12
N LEU A 309 11.63 6.26 -12.24
CA LEU A 309 10.33 6.81 -12.66
C LEU A 309 9.24 5.73 -12.67
N TRP A 310 9.55 4.58 -13.25
CA TRP A 310 8.63 3.46 -13.30
C TRP A 310 8.31 2.90 -11.91
N SER A 311 9.31 2.77 -11.03
CA SER A 311 9.12 2.34 -9.65
C SER A 311 8.23 3.31 -8.85
N THR A 312 8.46 4.62 -9.00
CA THR A 312 7.64 5.67 -8.38
C THR A 312 6.21 5.63 -8.90
N PHE A 313 6.03 5.50 -10.23
CA PHE A 313 4.71 5.38 -10.86
C PHE A 313 3.93 4.13 -10.46
N THR A 314 4.63 3.02 -10.23
CA THR A 314 3.99 1.73 -9.91
C THR A 314 3.87 1.53 -8.41
N THR A 315 4.99 1.28 -7.76
CA THR A 315 5.10 0.94 -6.35
C THR A 315 4.81 2.16 -5.48
N GLY A 316 5.45 3.30 -5.76
CA GLY A 316 5.23 4.55 -5.02
C GLY A 316 3.75 4.97 -5.03
N LEU A 317 3.16 5.08 -6.21
CA LEU A 317 1.75 5.43 -6.41
C LEU A 317 0.80 4.44 -5.72
N HIS A 318 1.11 3.13 -5.75
CA HIS A 318 0.30 2.14 -5.03
C HIS A 318 0.29 2.40 -3.52
N PHE A 319 1.48 2.64 -2.95
CA PHE A 319 1.64 2.87 -1.52
C PHE A 319 1.02 4.18 -1.03
N THR A 320 1.13 5.26 -1.81
CA THR A 320 0.73 6.61 -1.39
C THR A 320 -0.70 6.98 -1.75
N ILE A 321 -1.23 6.45 -2.86
CA ILE A 321 -2.52 6.89 -3.43
C ILE A 321 -3.51 5.74 -3.59
N VAL A 322 -3.12 4.64 -4.23
CA VAL A 322 -4.09 3.56 -4.57
C VAL A 322 -4.55 2.82 -3.33
N ARG A 323 -3.67 2.57 -2.34
CA ARG A 323 -4.05 1.95 -1.07
C ARG A 323 -5.13 2.74 -0.32
N PRO A 324 -4.97 4.06 -0.08
CA PRO A 324 -6.03 4.91 0.46
C PRO A 324 -7.34 4.86 -0.36
N LEU A 325 -7.26 4.89 -1.69
CA LEU A 325 -8.43 4.76 -2.57
C LEU A 325 -9.19 3.44 -2.34
N ILE A 326 -8.47 2.31 -2.33
CA ILE A 326 -9.06 0.98 -2.10
C ILE A 326 -9.69 0.91 -0.71
N ALA A 327 -9.00 1.40 0.32
CA ALA A 327 -9.57 1.40 1.66
C ALA A 327 -10.80 2.28 1.79
N MET A 328 -10.80 3.44 1.13
CA MET A 328 -11.96 4.32 1.14
C MET A 328 -13.15 3.67 0.42
N TYR A 329 -12.89 2.99 -0.69
CA TYR A 329 -13.88 2.16 -1.37
C TYR A 329 -14.44 1.10 -0.40
N ILE A 330 -13.60 0.39 0.35
CA ILE A 330 -14.03 -0.60 1.34
C ILE A 330 -14.90 0.04 2.43
N LEU A 331 -14.45 1.16 3.01
CA LEU A 331 -15.17 1.85 4.09
C LEU A 331 -16.58 2.29 3.68
N LEU A 332 -16.72 2.84 2.46
CA LEU A 332 -18.02 3.26 1.93
C LEU A 332 -18.87 2.08 1.48
N LYS A 333 -18.33 1.25 0.59
CA LYS A 333 -19.10 0.20 -0.09
C LYS A 333 -19.67 -0.79 0.91
N PHE A 334 -18.95 -1.09 1.99
CA PHE A 334 -19.39 -2.03 3.02
C PHE A 334 -20.02 -1.34 4.25
N ASN A 335 -20.41 -0.08 4.12
CA ASN A 335 -21.14 0.70 5.13
C ASN A 335 -20.46 0.74 6.51
N LEU A 336 -19.13 0.82 6.52
CA LEU A 336 -18.33 0.93 7.74
C LEU A 336 -18.37 2.35 8.32
N LEU A 337 -18.74 3.35 7.52
CA LEU A 337 -18.95 4.74 7.95
C LEU A 337 -20.43 4.99 8.22
N ASP A 338 -20.77 5.74 9.28
CA ASP A 338 -22.15 6.22 9.46
C ASP A 338 -22.40 7.43 8.57
N ILE A 339 -23.13 7.23 7.47
CA ILE A 339 -23.48 8.27 6.51
C ILE A 339 -24.96 8.64 6.69
N ASN A 340 -25.19 9.74 7.39
CA ASN A 340 -26.49 10.36 7.62
C ASN A 340 -26.45 11.82 7.11
N GLU A 341 -27.57 12.55 7.18
CA GLU A 341 -27.64 13.94 6.67
C GLU A 341 -26.57 14.87 7.26
N LYS A 342 -26.17 14.63 8.52
CA LYS A 342 -25.16 15.43 9.23
C LYS A 342 -23.73 15.05 8.83
N THR A 343 -23.45 13.77 8.59
CA THR A 343 -22.09 13.27 8.29
C THR A 343 -21.80 13.15 6.80
N LYS A 344 -22.84 13.13 5.95
CA LYS A 344 -22.74 13.06 4.50
C LYS A 344 -21.85 14.15 3.89
N PRO A 345 -21.94 15.44 4.30
CA PRO A 345 -21.04 16.47 3.77
C PRO A 345 -19.57 16.15 4.04
N MET A 346 -19.24 15.69 5.25
CA MET A 346 -17.87 15.35 5.63
C MET A 346 -17.34 14.14 4.84
N ALA A 347 -18.14 13.07 4.73
CA ALA A 347 -17.78 11.90 3.94
C ALA A 347 -17.60 12.24 2.45
N LYS A 348 -18.47 13.10 1.91
CA LYS A 348 -18.39 13.61 0.54
C LYS A 348 -17.11 14.39 0.30
N THR A 349 -16.81 15.38 1.14
CA THR A 349 -15.58 16.18 1.03
C THR A 349 -14.34 15.29 1.09
N MET A 350 -14.29 14.31 1.99
CA MET A 350 -13.17 13.39 2.12
C MET A 350 -12.92 12.58 0.83
N VAL A 351 -13.99 12.07 0.20
CA VAL A 351 -13.89 11.30 -1.06
C VAL A 351 -13.46 12.19 -2.22
N ILE A 352 -14.07 13.36 -2.34
CA ILE A 352 -13.76 14.32 -3.39
C ILE A 352 -12.29 14.72 -3.29
N VAL A 353 -11.83 15.17 -2.12
CA VAL A 353 -10.42 15.55 -1.91
C VAL A 353 -9.48 14.40 -2.26
N LEU A 354 -9.82 13.18 -1.84
CA LEU A 354 -8.98 12.02 -2.11
C LEU A 354 -8.91 11.69 -3.61
N ILE A 355 -10.02 11.76 -4.34
CA ILE A 355 -10.03 11.52 -5.79
C ILE A 355 -9.32 12.65 -6.54
N VAL A 356 -9.55 13.91 -6.17
CA VAL A 356 -8.88 15.07 -6.78
C VAL A 356 -7.37 14.97 -6.63
N VAL A 357 -6.89 14.74 -5.40
CA VAL A 357 -5.45 14.62 -5.12
C VAL A 357 -4.86 13.42 -5.84
N ALA A 358 -5.53 12.27 -5.81
CA ALA A 358 -5.09 11.08 -6.53
C ALA A 358 -4.98 11.34 -8.04
N THR A 359 -5.99 11.97 -8.63
CA THR A 359 -6.00 12.29 -10.07
C THR A 359 -4.88 13.27 -10.40
N SER A 360 -4.68 14.31 -9.59
CA SER A 360 -3.59 15.28 -9.77
C SER A 360 -2.21 14.61 -9.78
N ALA A 361 -1.92 13.76 -8.79
CA ALA A 361 -0.63 13.10 -8.69
C ALA A 361 -0.42 12.01 -9.77
N ILE A 362 -1.47 11.25 -10.13
CA ILE A 362 -1.40 10.32 -11.27
C ILE A 362 -1.07 11.09 -12.55
N LEU A 363 -1.72 12.23 -12.76
CA LEU A 363 -1.53 13.05 -13.94
C LEU A 363 -0.11 13.63 -14.01
N GLU A 364 0.42 14.14 -12.90
CA GLU A 364 1.81 14.60 -12.77
C GLU A 364 2.81 13.49 -13.12
N LEU A 365 2.61 12.28 -12.58
CA LEU A 365 3.47 11.13 -12.88
C LEU A 365 3.34 10.62 -14.32
N VAL A 366 2.14 10.66 -14.91
CA VAL A 366 1.96 10.29 -16.33
C VAL A 366 2.70 11.29 -17.23
N GLN A 367 2.71 12.57 -16.87
CA GLN A 367 3.43 13.60 -17.62
C GLN A 367 4.95 13.45 -17.53
N SER A 368 5.48 12.97 -16.40
CA SER A 368 6.91 12.70 -16.27
C SER A 368 7.35 11.45 -17.05
N ILE A 369 6.46 10.47 -17.24
CA ILE A 369 6.76 9.23 -17.98
C ILE A 369 6.63 9.39 -19.49
N ILE A 370 5.61 10.09 -19.98
CA ILE A 370 5.40 10.25 -21.41
C ILE A 370 5.99 11.60 -21.86
N PRO A 371 7.13 11.61 -22.57
CA PRO A 371 7.71 12.84 -23.10
C PRO A 371 6.88 13.36 -24.28
N ILE A 372 5.70 13.90 -23.99
CA ILE A 372 4.82 14.58 -24.94
C ILE A 372 5.15 16.07 -24.92
N ASN A 373 5.05 16.73 -26.08
CA ASN A 373 5.05 18.19 -26.17
C ASN A 373 4.12 18.80 -25.10
N GLN A 374 4.65 19.73 -24.29
CA GLN A 374 3.96 20.36 -23.15
C GLN A 374 2.57 20.92 -23.52
N MET A 375 2.40 21.45 -24.74
CA MET A 375 1.10 21.96 -25.18
C MET A 375 0.06 20.86 -25.43
N ILE A 376 0.47 19.73 -25.98
CA ILE A 376 -0.41 18.58 -26.24
C ILE A 376 -0.72 17.87 -24.92
N SER A 377 0.29 17.74 -24.05
CA SER A 377 0.13 17.19 -22.71
C SER A 377 -0.88 18.02 -21.90
N ALA A 378 -0.72 19.34 -21.85
CA ALA A 378 -1.65 20.24 -21.17
C ALA A 378 -3.07 20.21 -21.77
N ALA A 379 -3.20 20.06 -23.09
CA ALA A 379 -4.50 19.95 -23.75
C ALA A 379 -5.22 18.62 -23.43
N LEU A 380 -4.50 17.49 -23.51
CA LEU A 380 -5.02 16.17 -23.11
C LEU A 380 -5.37 16.14 -21.62
N LEU A 381 -4.56 16.81 -20.80
CA LEU A 381 -4.81 16.99 -19.38
C LEU A 381 -6.09 17.78 -19.13
N GLY A 382 -6.27 18.91 -19.81
CA GLY A 382 -7.46 19.72 -19.71
C GLY A 382 -8.72 18.94 -20.08
N ILE A 383 -8.64 18.07 -21.08
CA ILE A 383 -9.72 17.14 -21.46
C ILE A 383 -9.97 16.10 -20.36
N LEU A 384 -8.92 15.45 -19.86
CA LEU A 384 -9.03 14.45 -18.78
C LEU A 384 -9.63 15.05 -17.50
N ILE A 385 -9.20 16.25 -17.11
CA ILE A 385 -9.73 16.98 -15.96
C ILE A 385 -11.18 17.40 -16.22
N ALA A 386 -11.49 17.94 -17.40
CA ALA A 386 -12.86 18.31 -17.75
C ALA A 386 -13.83 17.11 -17.77
N LEU A 387 -13.35 15.93 -18.17
CA LEU A 387 -14.11 14.68 -18.11
C LEU A 387 -14.20 14.11 -16.68
N GLY A 388 -13.17 14.31 -15.87
CA GLY A 388 -13.14 13.89 -14.46
C GLY A 388 -14.00 14.76 -13.55
N LEU A 389 -14.16 16.04 -13.87
CA LEU A 389 -15.00 16.98 -13.13
C LEU A 389 -16.47 16.51 -13.13
N GLY A 390 -16.98 16.21 -11.93
CA GLY A 390 -18.34 15.71 -11.71
C GLY A 390 -18.45 14.17 -11.58
N TRP A 391 -17.44 13.40 -11.99
CA TRP A 391 -17.40 11.95 -11.73
C TRP A 391 -17.22 11.64 -10.25
N GLU A 392 -16.54 12.51 -9.50
CA GLU A 392 -16.26 12.34 -8.08
C GLU A 392 -17.55 12.28 -7.26
N GLU A 393 -18.48 13.21 -7.52
CA GLU A 393 -19.78 13.25 -6.86
C GLU A 393 -20.65 12.06 -7.26
N LYS A 394 -20.67 11.73 -8.55
CA LYS A 394 -21.42 10.57 -9.05
C LYS A 394 -20.90 9.26 -8.44
N SER A 395 -19.58 9.13 -8.32
CA SER A 395 -18.91 7.99 -7.70
C SER A 395 -19.28 7.88 -6.22
N PHE A 396 -19.21 8.99 -5.48
CA PHE A 396 -19.66 9.04 -4.09
C PHE A 396 -21.13 8.62 -3.93
N GLN A 397 -22.04 9.22 -4.71
CA GLN A 397 -23.46 8.88 -4.64
C GLN A 397 -23.73 7.42 -4.99
N THR A 398 -23.03 6.86 -5.99
CA THR A 398 -23.15 5.45 -6.38
C THR A 398 -22.68 4.51 -5.25
N LEU A 399 -21.58 4.86 -4.58
CA LEU A 399 -21.02 4.07 -3.48
C LEU A 399 -21.93 4.08 -2.24
N VAL A 400 -22.51 5.22 -1.91
CA VAL A 400 -23.37 5.38 -0.72
C VAL A 400 -24.78 4.83 -0.93
N SER A 401 -25.33 4.96 -2.15
CA SER A 401 -26.71 4.52 -2.44
C SER A 401 -26.89 3.01 -2.52
N ASN A 402 -25.82 2.25 -2.75
CA ASN A 402 -25.90 0.78 -2.89
C ASN A 402 -24.87 0.06 -1.99
N PRO A 403 -25.09 0.05 -0.67
CA PRO A 403 -24.18 -0.61 0.27
C PRO A 403 -24.20 -2.14 0.10
N ALA A 404 -23.02 -2.74 0.11
CA ALA A 404 -22.80 -4.17 0.06
C ALA A 404 -23.03 -4.79 1.44
N HIS A 405 -24.01 -5.68 1.53
CA HIS A 405 -24.26 -6.46 2.75
C HIS A 405 -23.51 -7.78 2.73
N LEU A 406 -22.84 -8.11 3.84
CA LEU A 406 -22.03 -9.35 3.98
C LEU A 406 -22.78 -10.52 4.62
N ARG A 407 -23.90 -10.29 5.29
CA ARG A 407 -24.57 -11.30 6.15
C ARG A 407 -25.90 -11.81 5.60
N LYS A 408 -26.42 -11.21 4.53
CA LYS A 408 -27.75 -11.52 4.01
C LYS A 408 -27.72 -12.92 3.40
N ASN A 409 -28.63 -13.80 3.86
CA ASN A 409 -28.76 -15.17 3.35
C ASN A 409 -27.49 -16.04 3.51
N ILE A 410 -26.58 -15.69 4.43
CA ILE A 410 -25.42 -16.51 4.79
C ILE A 410 -25.68 -17.21 6.12
N ASP A 411 -25.22 -18.45 6.22
CA ASP A 411 -25.28 -19.25 7.44
C ASP A 411 -24.61 -18.51 8.62
N SER A 412 -25.36 -18.38 9.73
CA SER A 412 -24.93 -17.67 10.93
C SER A 412 -23.65 -18.24 11.54
N LYS A 413 -23.28 -19.49 11.22
CA LYS A 413 -22.01 -20.09 11.64
C LYS A 413 -20.78 -19.32 11.18
N TRP A 414 -20.88 -18.54 10.11
CA TRP A 414 -19.78 -17.73 9.57
C TRP A 414 -19.56 -16.43 10.36
N PHE A 415 -20.56 -15.98 11.11
CA PHE A 415 -20.54 -14.73 11.85
C PHE A 415 -20.95 -14.97 13.31
N PRO A 416 -19.99 -15.36 14.18
CA PRO A 416 -20.27 -15.56 15.59
C PRO A 416 -20.75 -14.26 16.22
N LYS A 417 -21.80 -14.35 17.04
CA LYS A 417 -22.33 -13.23 17.81
C LYS A 417 -21.49 -13.08 19.08
N LEU A 418 -20.60 -12.10 19.09
CA LEU A 418 -19.85 -11.70 20.28
C LEU A 418 -20.34 -10.34 20.74
N ASP A 419 -20.56 -10.21 22.05
CA ASP A 419 -20.85 -8.92 22.67
C ASP A 419 -19.55 -8.32 23.20
N ILE A 420 -19.00 -7.36 22.46
CA ILE A 420 -17.80 -6.61 22.84
C ILE A 420 -18.24 -5.17 23.04
N SER A 421 -18.13 -4.67 24.26
CA SER A 421 -18.56 -3.30 24.54
C SER A 421 -17.69 -2.29 23.78
N ARG A 422 -18.33 -1.21 23.31
CA ARG A 422 -17.67 -0.15 22.53
C ARG A 422 -16.47 0.48 23.26
N ARG A 423 -16.51 0.54 24.59
CA ARG A 423 -15.39 1.00 25.43
C ARG A 423 -14.13 0.16 25.25
N HIS A 424 -14.26 -1.14 24.95
CA HIS A 424 -13.10 -1.98 24.66
C HIS A 424 -12.55 -1.73 23.25
N ILE A 425 -13.43 -1.41 22.29
CA ILE A 425 -13.02 -1.07 20.92
C ILE A 425 -12.25 0.26 20.91
N SER A 426 -12.72 1.27 21.66
CA SER A 426 -12.02 2.57 21.76
C SER A 426 -10.65 2.47 22.44
N ARG A 427 -10.37 1.42 23.23
CA ARG A 427 -9.03 1.20 23.79
C ARG A 427 -7.98 0.89 22.73
N ILE A 428 -8.37 0.36 21.57
CA ILE A 428 -7.44 0.08 20.47
C ILE A 428 -6.75 1.37 20.00
N GLU A 429 -7.50 2.47 19.97
CA GLU A 429 -6.98 3.79 19.59
C GLU A 429 -5.93 4.28 20.60
N ILE A 430 -6.19 4.08 21.89
CA ILE A 430 -5.25 4.44 22.97
C ILE A 430 -3.98 3.60 22.86
N VAL A 431 -4.11 2.28 22.63
CA VAL A 431 -2.96 1.39 22.45
C VAL A 431 -2.13 1.80 21.23
N CYS A 432 -2.77 2.12 20.12
CA CYS A 432 -2.09 2.62 18.93
C CYS A 432 -1.35 3.94 19.21
N LEU A 433 -1.99 4.88 19.90
CA LEU A 433 -1.38 6.16 20.27
C LEU A 433 -0.18 5.95 21.20
N LEU A 434 -0.29 5.08 22.20
CA LEU A 434 0.82 4.73 23.08
C LEU A 434 1.98 4.11 22.31
N TYR A 435 1.71 3.21 21.37
CA TYR A 435 2.74 2.64 20.51
C TYR A 435 3.43 3.73 19.67
N CYS A 436 2.69 4.68 19.09
CA CYS A 436 3.29 5.79 18.34
C CYS A 436 4.21 6.64 19.22
N LEU A 437 3.82 6.93 20.47
CA LEU A 437 4.66 7.65 21.41
C LEU A 437 5.92 6.87 21.79
N ILE A 438 5.80 5.57 22.05
CA ILE A 438 6.95 4.69 22.32
C ILE A 438 7.87 4.66 21.10
N SER A 439 7.33 4.57 19.89
CA SER A 439 8.10 4.55 18.64
C SER A 439 8.91 5.83 18.45
N LEU A 440 8.34 7.00 18.76
CA LEU A 440 9.07 8.27 18.74
C LEU A 440 10.26 8.27 19.71
N LEU A 441 10.04 7.77 20.93
CA LEU A 441 11.08 7.68 21.95
C LEU A 441 12.18 6.67 21.56
N VAL A 442 11.81 5.51 21.04
CA VAL A 442 12.77 4.52 20.53
C VAL A 442 13.58 5.09 19.37
N SER A 443 12.93 5.80 18.44
CA SER A 443 13.61 6.43 17.30
C SER A 443 14.62 7.49 17.76
N PHE A 444 14.28 8.25 18.81
CA PHE A 444 15.20 9.20 19.43
C PHE A 444 16.42 8.50 20.05
N PHE A 445 16.24 7.41 20.79
CA PHE A 445 17.35 6.67 21.37
C PHE A 445 18.24 5.99 20.32
N VAL A 446 17.65 5.42 19.26
CA VAL A 446 18.41 4.81 18.16
C VAL A 446 19.31 5.82 17.48
N TRP A 447 18.80 7.05 17.28
CA TRP A 447 19.57 8.15 16.72
C TRP A 447 20.69 8.62 17.65
N GLU A 448 20.40 8.92 18.92
CA GLU A 448 21.42 9.41 19.89
C GLU A 448 22.52 8.38 20.21
N LEU A 449 22.25 7.09 19.97
CA LEU A 449 23.21 6.01 20.21
C LEU A 449 23.90 5.51 18.92
N ASP A 450 23.63 6.14 17.77
CA ASP A 450 24.21 5.78 16.47
C ASP A 450 24.12 4.28 16.11
N ILE A 451 23.04 3.63 16.54
CA ILE A 451 22.90 2.17 16.42
C ILE A 451 22.94 1.72 14.95
N ILE A 452 22.32 2.48 14.04
CA ILE A 452 22.26 2.13 12.62
C ILE A 452 23.64 2.31 11.96
N LEU A 453 24.36 3.39 12.29
CA LEU A 453 25.72 3.58 11.81
C LEU A 453 26.68 2.51 12.31
N GLY A 454 26.56 2.10 13.57
CA GLY A 454 27.32 0.98 14.12
C GLY A 454 27.13 -0.31 13.32
N LEU A 455 25.87 -0.64 12.98
CA LEU A 455 25.56 -1.81 12.16
C LEU A 455 26.15 -1.74 10.76
N ILE A 456 26.10 -0.56 10.12
CA ILE A 456 26.71 -0.34 8.80
C ILE A 456 28.22 -0.57 8.88
N ALA A 457 28.88 -0.07 9.93
CA ALA A 457 30.32 -0.25 10.13
C ALA A 457 30.71 -1.72 10.37
N GLU A 458 29.91 -2.48 11.12
CA GLU A 458 30.15 -3.92 11.36
C GLU A 458 29.98 -4.79 10.12
N ARG A 459 29.08 -4.41 9.19
CA ARG A 459 28.75 -5.21 8.00
C ARG A 459 29.45 -4.77 6.72
N GLY A 460 29.92 -3.52 6.69
CA GLY A 460 30.61 -2.93 5.54
C GLY A 460 32.13 -3.07 5.55
N GLY A 461 32.72 -3.58 6.63
CA GLY A 461 34.14 -4.00 6.72
C GLY A 461 34.29 -5.48 6.44
#